data_AF-A0A5C3LIA2-F1
#
_entry.id   AF-A0A5C3LIA2-F1
#
_cell.length_a   1.000
_cell.length_b   1.000
_cell.length_c   1.000
_cell.angle_alpha   90.00
_cell.angle_beta   90.00
_cell.angle_gamma   90.00
#
_symmetry.space_group_name_H-M   'P 1'
#
loop_
_entity.id
_entity.type
_entity.pdbx_description
1 polymer ?
#
loop_
_entity_poly.entity_id
_entity_poly.type
_entity_poly.pdbx_seq_one_letter_code
_entity_poly.pdbx_strand_id
1 'polypeptide(L)' 'MGNLALTLKSQGKWTKAEKIQVEVMEKRQLLLGPAHPDTLTSMANLAGTYQNQGK' A
#
# COMPACT_ATOMS: atom_id res chain seq x y z
N MET A 1 -2.44 7.39 7.69
CA MET A 1 -2.37 5.91 7.53
C MET A 1 -1.25 5.43 6.60
N GLY A 2 -0.79 6.20 5.60
CA GLY A 2 0.35 5.81 4.74
C GLY A 2 1.68 5.62 5.49
N ASN A 3 1.90 6.37 6.59
CA ASN A 3 3.16 6.33 7.34
C ASN A 3 3.43 4.97 8.02
N LEU A 4 2.41 4.22 8.43
CA LEU A 4 2.61 2.96 9.15
C LEU A 4 3.14 1.85 8.24
N ALA A 5 2.63 1.75 7.00
CA ALA A 5 3.11 0.77 6.03
C ALA A 5 4.56 1.03 5.60
N LEU A 6 4.93 2.32 5.44
CA LEU A 6 6.31 2.72 5.13
C LEU A 6 7.28 2.36 6.26
N THR A 7 6.90 2.60 7.52
CA THR A 7 7.69 2.18 8.68
C THR A 7 7.83 0.66 8.80
N LEU A 8 6.81 -0.11 8.39
CA LEU A 8 6.90 -1.57 8.39
C LEU A 8 7.82 -2.09 7.27
N LYS A 9 7.84 -1.43 6.10
CA LYS A 9 8.83 -1.70 5.03
C LYS A 9 10.25 -1.49 5.55
N SER A 10 10.53 -0.37 6.21
CA SER A 10 11.88 -0.08 6.72
C SER A 10 12.34 -1.06 7.80
N GLN A 11 11.41 -1.69 8.52
CA GLN A 11 11.68 -2.75 9.48
C GLN A 11 11.75 -4.16 8.86
N GLY A 12 11.66 -4.30 7.53
CA GLY A 12 11.65 -5.60 6.84
C GLY A 12 10.38 -6.42 7.04
N LYS A 13 9.32 -5.84 7.61
CA LYS A 13 8.03 -6.51 7.88
C LYS A 13 7.10 -6.41 6.66
N TRP A 14 7.58 -6.90 5.52
CA TRP A 14 6.95 -6.74 4.20
C TRP A 14 5.50 -7.27 4.15
N THR A 15 5.22 -8.43 4.73
CA THR A 15 3.87 -9.02 4.75
C THR A 15 2.86 -8.18 5.53
N LYS A 16 3.27 -7.55 6.63
CA LYS A 16 2.40 -6.65 7.41
C LYS A 16 2.19 -5.33 6.67
N ALA A 17 3.22 -4.80 6.03
CA ALA A 17 3.12 -3.60 5.20
C ALA A 17 2.17 -3.79 4.02
N GLU A 18 2.27 -4.93 3.34
CA GLU A 18 1.39 -5.33 2.24
C GLU A 18 -0.08 -5.38 2.68
N LYS A 19 -0.39 -6.11 3.76
CA LYS A 19 -1.76 -6.22 4.27
C LYS A 19 -2.39 -4.85 4.57
N ILE A 20 -1.63 -3.95 5.17
CA ILE A 20 -2.09 -2.58 5.47
C ILE A 20 -2.28 -1.77 4.19
N GLN A 21 -1.38 -1.91 3.21
CA GLN A 21 -1.51 -1.20 1.93
C GLN A 21 -2.71 -1.68 1.12
N VAL A 22 -3.00 -2.98 1.11
CA VAL A 22 -4.20 -3.54 0.45
C VAL A 22 -5.47 -2.98 1.10
N GLU A 23 -5.59 -3.04 2.42
CA GLU A 23 -6.77 -2.54 3.13
C GLU A 23 -6.99 -1.03 2.89
N VAL A 24 -5.91 -0.25 2.87
CA VAL A 24 -5.99 1.19 2.58
C VAL A 24 -6.36 1.46 1.12
N MET A 25 -5.83 0.68 0.18
CA MET A 25 -6.15 0.79 -1.24
C MET A 25 -7.63 0.49 -1.48
N GLU A 26 -8.15 -0.60 -0.93
CA GLU A 26 -9.56 -1.00 -1.07
C GLU A 26 -10.50 0.07 -0.50
N LYS A 27 -10.20 0.58 0.69
CA LYS A 27 -11.00 1.67 1.29
C LYS A 27 -10.96 2.94 0.44
N ARG A 28 -9.80 3.33 -0.07
CA ARG A 28 -9.66 4.50 -0.95
C ARG A 28 -10.39 4.30 -2.27
N GLN A 29 -10.30 3.12 -2.86
CA GLN A 29 -11.02 2.77 -4.09
C GLN A 29 -12.54 2.84 -3.89
N LEU A 30 -13.05 2.36 -2.74
CA LEU A 30 -14.47 2.42 -2.41
C LEU A 30 -14.96 3.87 -2.18
N LEU A 31 -14.17 4.69 -1.47
CA LEU A 31 -14.56 6.04 -1.08
C LEU A 31 -14.35 7.09 -2.17
N LEU A 32 -13.24 6.98 -2.91
CA LEU A 32 -12.75 8.02 -3.83
C LEU A 32 -12.79 7.57 -5.30
N GLY A 33 -12.97 6.27 -5.54
CA GLY A 33 -12.90 5.67 -6.84
C GLY A 33 -11.49 5.21 -7.24
N PRO A 34 -11.39 4.38 -8.30
CA PRO A 34 -10.13 3.77 -8.74
C PRO A 34 -9.15 4.77 -9.36
N ALA A 35 -9.64 5.84 -9.99
CA ALA A 35 -8.80 6.83 -10.67
C ALA A 35 -8.33 7.98 -9.76
N HIS A 36 -8.76 8.01 -8.50
CA HIS A 36 -8.39 9.09 -7.60
C HIS A 36 -6.88 9.06 -7.32
N PRO A 37 -6.19 10.22 -7.29
CA PRO A 37 -4.74 10.29 -7.07
C PRO A 37 -4.26 9.52 -5.82
N ASP A 38 -5.04 9.58 -4.73
CA ASP A 38 -4.73 8.82 -3.51
C ASP A 38 -4.83 7.30 -3.68
N THR A 39 -5.80 6.81 -4.46
CA THR A 39 -5.94 5.38 -4.76
C THR A 39 -4.77 4.90 -5.60
N LEU A 40 -4.40 5.66 -6.64
CA LEU A 40 -3.24 5.38 -7.50
C LEU A 40 -1.92 5.40 -6.71
N THR A 41 -1.76 6.37 -5.80
CA THR A 41 -0.59 6.43 -4.91
C THR A 41 -0.51 5.20 -4.00
N SER A 42 -1.65 4.72 -3.48
CA SER A 42 -1.69 3.48 -2.69
C SER A 42 -1.32 2.24 -3.52
N MET A 43 -1.80 2.14 -4.77
CA MET A 43 -1.43 1.07 -5.70
C MET A 43 0.08 1.07 -6.03
N ALA A 44 0.67 2.24 -6.29
CA ALA A 44 2.10 2.37 -6.55
C ALA A 44 2.94 1.91 -5.33
N ASN A 45 2.51 2.26 -4.12
CA ASN A 45 3.17 1.81 -2.89
C ASN A 45 3.08 0.29 -2.70
N LEU A 46 1.94 -0.32 -3.02
CA LEU A 46 1.74 -1.77 -2.97
C LEU A 46 2.63 -2.49 -4.00
N ALA A 47 2.70 -1.99 -5.23
CA ALA A 47 3.60 -2.52 -6.26
C ALA A 47 5.07 -2.47 -5.82
N GLY A 48 5.50 -1.36 -5.24
CA GLY A 48 6.85 -1.25 -4.66
C GLY A 48 7.09 -2.19 -3.48
N THR A 49 6.05 -2.61 -2.75
CA THR A 49 6.16 -3.65 -1.72
C THR A 49 6.37 -5.03 -2.34
N TYR A 50 5.65 -5.36 -3.42
CA TYR A 50 5.84 -6.63 -4.13
C TYR A 50 7.22 -6.77 -4.76
N GLN A 51 7.70 -5.72 -5.41
CA GLN A 51 9.06 -5.70 -5.97
C GLN A 51 10.13 -6.00 -4.91
N ASN A 52 9.99 -5.44 -3.70
CA ASN A 52 10.92 -5.69 -2.59
C ASN A 52 10.78 -7.11 -1.99
N GLN A 53 9.62 -7.75 -2.17
CA GLN A 53 9.42 -9.16 -1.82
C GLN A 53 9.90 -10.12 -2.92
N GLY A 54 10.31 -9.62 -4.10
CA GLY A 54 10.65 -10.45 -5.26
C GLY A 54 9.43 -11.14 -5.90
N LYS A 55 8.24 -10.52 -5.78
CA LYS A 55 6.99 -10.99 -6.38
C LYS A 55 6.59 -10.12 -7.56
#